data_AF-G0EXN9-F1
#
_entry.id   AF-G0EXN9-F1
#
_cell.length_a   1.000
_cell.length_b   1.000
_cell.length_c   1.000
_cell.angle_alpha   90.00
_cell.angle_beta   90.00
_cell.angle_gamma   90.00
#
_symmetry.space_group_name_H-M   'P 1'
#
loop_
_entity.id
_entity.type
_entity.pdbx_description
1 polymer ?
#
loop_
_entity_poly.entity_id
_entity_poly.type
_entity_poly.pdbx_seq_one_letter_code
_entity_poly.pdbx_strand_id
1 'polypeptide(L)'
;MPPFLQNRKLADFTRAQGIHITAYMPLAYGKVMHDPVLQRIALAHDASPAQVALAWLLQQGCAVIPSSTRRAKLESNCRGSRPRGVGHCQCFASA
;
A
#
# COMPACT_ATOMS: atom_id res chain seq x y z
N MET A 1 -5.53 6.15 1.41
CA MET A 1 -5.22 6.00 2.85
C MET A 1 -3.79 5.49 2.99
N PRO A 2 -2.76 6.34 2.87
CA PRO A 2 -1.37 5.95 3.04
C PRO A 2 -1.03 5.68 4.53
N PRO A 3 0.13 5.08 4.86
CA PRO A 3 0.55 4.84 6.25
C PRO A 3 0.49 6.08 7.17
N PHE A 4 0.70 7.26 6.59
CA PHE A 4 0.68 8.55 7.28
C PHE A 4 -0.73 9.10 7.56
N LEU A 5 -1.77 8.55 6.93
CA LEU A 5 -3.16 8.97 7.12
C LEU A 5 -4.06 7.74 7.17
N GLN A 6 -4.10 7.12 8.34
CA GLN A 6 -4.79 5.85 8.60
C GLN A 6 -6.31 6.00 8.79
N ASN A 7 -6.77 7.22 9.07
CA ASN A 7 -8.18 7.58 9.27
C ASN A 7 -8.98 6.55 10.10
N ARG A 8 -8.45 6.16 11.27
CA ARG A 8 -8.91 5.00 12.05
C ARG A 8 -10.41 5.01 12.33
N LYS A 9 -10.96 6.15 12.74
CA LYS A 9 -12.41 6.29 13.00
C LYS A 9 -13.27 5.91 11.77
N LEU A 10 -12.89 6.40 10.59
CA LEU A 10 -13.58 6.05 9.35
C LEU A 10 -13.34 4.58 8.97
N ALA A 11 -12.12 4.08 9.14
CA ALA A 11 -11.78 2.69 8.85
C ALA A 11 -12.58 1.72 9.74
N ASP A 12 -12.75 2.04 11.02
CA ASP A 12 -13.50 1.23 11.96
C ASP A 12 -15.00 1.27 11.65
N PHE A 13 -15.54 2.45 11.35
CA PHE A 13 -16.94 2.60 10.91
C PHE A 13 -17.21 1.80 9.63
N THR A 14 -16.38 1.96 8.60
CA THR A 14 -16.56 1.25 7.32
C THR A 14 -16.47 -0.26 7.50
N ARG A 15 -15.52 -0.77 8.30
CA ARG A 15 -15.47 -2.20 8.66
C ARG A 15 -16.73 -2.67 9.38
N ALA A 16 -17.22 -1.91 10.36
CA ALA A 16 -18.44 -2.25 11.08
C ALA A 16 -19.69 -2.30 10.17
N GLN A 17 -19.68 -1.52 9.08
CA GLN A 17 -20.75 -1.50 8.07
C GLN A 17 -20.53 -2.50 6.92
N GLY A 18 -19.46 -3.32 6.94
CA GLY A 18 -19.13 -4.24 5.86
C GLY A 18 -18.69 -3.53 4.56
N ILE A 19 -18.29 -2.25 4.63
CA ILE A 19 -17.85 -1.46 3.49
C ILE A 19 -16.35 -1.71 3.27
N HIS A 20 -16.00 -2.21 2.09
CA HIS A 20 -14.61 -2.47 1.72
C HIS A 20 -13.85 -1.17 1.43
N ILE A 21 -12.66 -1.01 2.00
CA ILE A 21 -11.83 0.18 1.83
C ILE A 21 -10.86 0.00 0.66
N THR A 22 -10.82 0.98 -0.25
CA THR A 22 -9.80 1.07 -1.29
C THR A 22 -8.83 2.20 -0.96
N ALA A 23 -7.56 1.86 -0.75
CA ALA A 23 -6.49 2.81 -0.46
C ALA A 23 -6.07 3.55 -1.74
N TYR A 24 -6.68 4.72 -1.97
CA TYR A 24 -6.22 5.67 -2.97
C TYR A 24 -4.87 6.29 -2.57
N MET A 25 -4.00 6.46 -3.56
CA MET A 25 -2.62 6.97 -3.43
C MET A 25 -1.83 6.33 -2.27
N PRO A 26 -1.67 5.00 -2.28
CA PRO A 26 -1.11 4.26 -1.13
C PRO A 26 0.35 4.64 -0.81
N LEU A 27 1.06 5.23 -1.76
CA LEU A 27 2.48 5.62 -1.64
C LEU A 27 2.70 7.09 -1.27
N ALA A 28 1.63 7.86 -1.02
CA ALA A 28 1.70 9.27 -0.59
C ALA A 28 2.64 10.16 -1.43
N TYR A 29 2.49 10.15 -2.76
CA TYR A 29 3.38 10.85 -3.70
C TYR A 29 4.88 10.51 -3.53
N GLY A 30 5.18 9.28 -3.13
CA GLY A 30 6.56 8.82 -2.95
C GLY A 30 7.16 9.14 -1.57
N LYS A 31 6.42 9.80 -0.66
CA LYS A 31 6.90 10.07 0.70
C LYS A 31 7.30 8.79 1.44
N VAL A 32 6.63 7.66 1.14
CA VAL A 32 6.95 6.36 1.75
C VAL A 32 8.39 5.89 1.47
N MET A 33 9.02 6.35 0.38
CA MET A 33 10.41 6.00 0.04
C MET A 33 11.43 6.65 0.97
N HIS A 34 11.07 7.77 1.59
CA HIS A 34 11.97 8.60 2.39
C HIS A 34 11.73 8.47 3.90
N ASP A 35 10.74 7.67 4.30
CA ASP A 35 10.46 7.45 5.71
C ASP A 35 11.48 6.49 6.34
N PRO A 36 12.18 6.90 7.41
CA PRO A 36 13.25 6.10 8.01
C PRO A 36 12.73 4.81 8.67
N VAL A 37 11.48 4.79 9.14
CA VAL A 37 10.86 3.59 9.71
C VAL A 37 10.60 2.57 8.61
N LEU A 38 10.03 3.01 7.49
CA LEU A 38 9.79 2.15 6.33
C LEU A 38 11.08 1.65 5.70
N GLN A 39 12.12 2.48 5.61
CA GLN A 39 13.45 2.06 5.15
C GLN A 39 14.06 0.97 6.02
N ARG A 40 13.99 1.13 7.35
CA ARG A 40 14.49 0.14 8.30
C ARG A 40 13.76 -1.20 8.19
N ILE A 41 12.42 -1.16 8.06
CA ILE A 41 11.61 -2.37 7.88
C ILE A 41 11.94 -3.01 6.53
N ALA A 42 12.05 -2.21 5.47
CA ALA A 42 12.38 -2.69 4.12
C ALA A 42 13.72 -3.43 4.09
N LEU A 43 14.75 -2.88 4.76
CA LEU A 43 16.05 -3.53 4.90
C LEU A 43 15.97 -4.89 5.59
N ALA A 44 15.17 -5.00 6.67
CA ALA A 44 15.00 -6.25 7.42
C ALA A 44 14.31 -7.36 6.62
N HIS A 45 13.62 -7.00 5.53
CA HIS A 45 12.83 -7.93 4.71
C HIS A 45 13.33 -8.07 3.27
N ASP A 46 14.51 -7.52 2.94
CA ASP A 46 15.03 -7.45 1.57
C ASP A 46 13.99 -6.93 0.56
N ALA A 47 13.32 -5.85 0.97
CA ALA A 47 12.22 -5.24 0.24
C ALA A 47 12.49 -3.74 0.01
N SER A 48 11.62 -3.10 -0.77
CA SER A 48 11.57 -1.64 -0.90
C SER A 48 10.54 -1.04 0.08
N PRO A 49 10.72 0.23 0.50
CA PRO A 49 9.73 0.91 1.35
C PRO A 49 8.32 0.94 0.74
N ALA A 50 8.22 0.98 -0.59
CA ALA A 50 6.95 0.91 -1.31
C ALA A 50 6.25 -0.44 -1.11
N GLN A 51 7.00 -1.55 -1.19
CA GLN A 51 6.46 -2.88 -0.99
C GLN A 51 6.01 -3.08 0.46
N VAL A 52 6.77 -2.56 1.44
CA VAL A 52 6.38 -2.57 2.85
C VAL A 52 5.06 -1.81 3.07
N ALA A 53 4.94 -0.59 2.53
CA ALA A 53 3.72 0.20 2.65
C ALA A 53 2.50 -0.50 2.02
N LEU A 54 2.68 -1.11 0.84
CA LEU A 54 1.61 -1.86 0.16
C LEU A 54 1.21 -3.12 0.90
N ALA A 55 2.18 -3.91 1.37
CA ALA A 55 1.95 -5.11 2.16
C ALA A 55 1.20 -4.78 3.47
N TRP A 56 1.59 -3.69 4.15
CA TRP A 56 0.91 -3.22 5.34
C TRP A 56 -0.56 -2.88 5.07
N LEU A 57 -0.85 -2.13 4.00
CA LEU A 57 -2.24 -1.80 3.62
C LEU A 57 -3.08 -3.03 3.28
N LEU A 58 -2.50 -4.00 2.58
CA LEU A 58 -3.18 -5.27 2.28
C LEU A 58 -3.50 -6.04 3.57
N GLN A 59 -2.58 -6.05 4.55
CA GLN A 59 -2.82 -6.66 5.86
C GLN A 59 -3.92 -5.95 6.67
N GLN A 60 -4.17 -4.66 6.42
CA GLN A 60 -5.30 -3.93 7.01
C GLN A 60 -6.66 -4.27 6.38
N GLY A 61 -6.68 -5.18 5.39
CA GLY A 61 -7.88 -5.55 4.63
C GLY A 61 -8.27 -4.51 3.59
N CYS A 62 -7.35 -3.64 3.16
CA CYS A 62 -7.62 -2.67 2.11
C CYS A 62 -7.28 -3.23 0.72
N ALA A 63 -8.08 -2.88 -0.28
CA ALA A 63 -7.61 -2.93 -1.66
C ALA A 63 -6.62 -1.80 -1.89
N VAL A 64 -5.57 -2.02 -2.68
CA VAL A 64 -4.55 -1.01 -2.96
C VAL A 64 -4.46 -0.74 -4.45
N ILE A 65 -4.35 0.54 -4.80
CA ILE A 65 -4.25 1.00 -6.19
C ILE A 65 -3.02 1.88 -6.40
N PRO A 66 -1.78 1.33 -6.34
CA PRO A 66 -0.58 2.10 -6.59
C PRO A 66 -0.50 2.53 -8.06
N SER A 67 -0.06 3.76 -8.28
CA SER A 67 0.22 4.27 -9.62
C SER A 67 1.70 4.57 -9.82
N SER A 68 2.18 4.40 -11.05
CA SER A 68 3.52 4.83 -11.46
C SER A 68 3.62 5.03 -12.97
N THR A 69 4.44 5.98 -13.39
CA THR A 69 4.82 6.17 -14.80
C THR A 69 5.97 5.26 -15.23
N ARG A 70 6.67 4.61 -14.28
CA ARG A 70 7.82 3.74 -14.55
C ARG A 70 7.43 2.27 -14.48
N ARG A 71 7.62 1.55 -15.59
CA ARG A 71 7.31 0.11 -15.72
C ARG A 71 7.97 -0.75 -14.63
N ALA A 72 9.26 -0.54 -14.38
CA ALA A 72 9.99 -1.28 -13.33
C ALA A 72 9.38 -1.10 -11.93
N LYS A 73 8.80 0.09 -11.64
CA LYS A 73 8.10 0.35 -10.38
C LYS A 73 6.74 -0.33 -10.32
N LEU A 74 6.00 -0.36 -11.43
CA LEU A 74 4.73 -1.11 -11.52
C LEU A 74 4.97 -2.59 -11.23
N GLU A 75 5.97 -3.20 -11.86
CA GLU A 75 6.32 -4.60 -11.65
C GLU A 75 6.75 -4.88 -10.20
N SER A 76 7.59 -4.01 -9.62
CA SER A 76 8.03 -4.13 -8.23
C SER A 76 6.87 -4.03 -7.24
N ASN A 77 5.96 -3.07 -7.45
CA ASN A 77 4.77 -2.87 -6.63
C ASN A 77 3.85 -4.10 -6.69
N CYS A 78 3.63 -4.65 -7.90
CA CYS A 78 2.79 -5.82 -8.11
C CYS A 78 3.41 -7.12 -7.55
N ARG A 79 4.75 -7.23 -7.47
CA ARG A 79 5.41 -8.34 -6.77
C ARG A 79 5.21 -8.28 -5.27
N GLY A 80 5.35 -7.09 -4.66
CA GLY A 80 5.20 -6.91 -3.21
C GLY A 80 3.76 -7.04 -2.70
N SER A 81 2.78 -7.09 -3.61
CA SER A 81 1.36 -7.03 -3.28
C SER A 81 0.59 -8.33 -3.45
N ARG A 82 1.28 -9.49 -3.56
CA ARG A 82 0.65 -10.82 -3.59
C ARG A 82 0.18 -11.24 -2.19
N PRO A 83 -1.12 -11.20 -1.87
CA PRO A 83 -1.61 -11.55 -0.55
C PRO A 83 -1.91 -13.05 -0.47
N ARG A 84 -1.64 -13.67 0.68
CA ARG A 84 -2.06 -15.04 1.00
C ARG A 84 -3.51 -15.15 1.53
N GLY A 85 -4.39 -14.16 1.27
CA GLY A 85 -5.81 -14.38 1.60
C GLY A 85 -6.81 -13.23 1.70
N VAL A 86 -6.48 -11.92 1.69
CA VAL A 86 -7.52 -10.91 2.03
C VAL A 86 -7.39 -9.51 1.37
N GLY A 87 -6.64 -9.36 0.28
CA GLY A 87 -6.50 -8.06 -0.37
C GLY A 87 -6.38 -8.15 -1.89
N HIS A 88 -6.79 -7.10 -2.58
CA HIS A 88 -6.63 -7.00 -4.03
C HIS A 88 -5.72 -5.80 -4.36
N CYS A 89 -4.71 -6.03 -5.19
CA CYS A 89 -3.82 -4.98 -5.67
C CYS A 89 -4.02 -4.78 -7.17
N GLN A 90 -4.35 -3.56 -7.58
CA GLN A 90 -4.37 -3.17 -8.99
C GLN A 90 -3.32 -2.08 -9.23
N CYS A 91 -2.27 -2.41 -9.97
CA CYS A 91 -1.24 -1.45 -10.37
C CYS A 91 -1.70 -0.74 -11.65
N PHE A 92 -1.80 0.59 -11.64
CA PHE A 92 -2.17 1.39 -12.82
C PHE A 92 -0.98 2.22 -13.32
N ALA A 93 -0.79 2.26 -14.64
CA ALA A 93 0.08 3.27 -15.23
C ALA A 93 -0.60 4.65 -15.08
N SER A 94 0.10 5.62 -14.50
CA SER A 94 -0.33 7.02 -14.61
C SER A 94 0.06 7.52 -16.00
N ALA A 95 -0.86 8.22 -16.67
CA ALA A 95 -0.58 8.95 -17.91
C ALA A 95 0.52 10.01 -17.69
#